data_AF-A0AAV6J384-F1
#
_entry.id   AF-A0AAV6J384-F1
#
_cell.length_a   1.000
_cell.length_b   1.000
_cell.length_c   1.000
_cell.angle_alpha   90.00
_cell.angle_beta   90.00
_cell.angle_gamma   90.00
#
_symmetry.space_group_name_H-M   'P 1'
#
loop_
_entity.id
_entity.type
_entity.pdbx_description
1 polymer ?
#
loop_
_entity_poly.entity_id
_entity_poly.type
_entity_poly.pdbx_seq_one_letter_code
_entity_poly.pdbx_strand_id
1 'polypeptide(L)'
;MSRLTKEHMQALCKVVTKSSEDVKQSIRRARQKALDAVKKTGASFPKDAAKRLEKEVDELTKKFIKSAEDMCKAKEKEIAAG
;
A
#
# COMPACT_ATOMS: atom_id res chain seq x y z
N MET A 1 -31.82 9.14 -7.53
CA MET A 1 -30.60 9.52 -6.79
C MET A 1 -30.13 10.86 -7.31
N SER A 2 -29.91 11.85 -6.43
CA SER A 2 -29.35 13.15 -6.82
C SER A 2 -27.95 12.96 -7.39
N ARG A 3 -27.70 13.45 -8.61
CA ARG A 3 -26.36 13.45 -9.24
C ARG A 3 -25.36 14.18 -8.34
N LEU A 4 -24.17 13.61 -8.15
CA LEU A 4 -23.09 14.34 -7.49
C LEU A 4 -22.73 15.56 -8.34
N THR A 5 -22.52 16.71 -7.69
CA THR A 5 -21.94 17.87 -8.39
C THR A 5 -20.46 17.61 -8.67
N LYS A 6 -19.90 18.28 -9.67
CA LYS A 6 -18.47 18.15 -10.02
C LYS A 6 -17.55 18.44 -8.84
N GLU A 7 -17.90 19.40 -8.00
CA GLU A 7 -17.14 19.76 -6.80
C GLU A 7 -17.12 18.63 -5.77
N HIS A 8 -18.25 17.96 -5.54
CA HIS A 8 -18.32 16.81 -4.64
C HIS A 8 -17.53 15.61 -5.18
N MET A 9 -17.59 15.33 -6.48
CA MET A 9 -16.79 14.26 -7.08
C MET A 9 -15.28 14.51 -6.91
N GLN A 10 -14.84 15.75 -7.17
CA GLN A 10 -13.44 16.12 -6.97
C GLN A 10 -13.00 16.01 -5.50
N ALA A 11 -13.85 16.38 -4.56
CA ALA A 11 -13.58 16.22 -3.13
C ALA A 11 -13.42 14.74 -2.75
N LEU A 12 -14.30 13.86 -3.24
CA LEU A 12 -14.20 12.42 -3.01
C LEU A 12 -12.94 11.81 -3.62
N CYS A 13 -12.59 12.18 -4.86
CA CYS A 13 -11.35 11.69 -5.48
C CYS A 13 -10.12 12.07 -4.63
N LYS A 14 -10.05 13.31 -4.12
CA LYS A 14 -8.95 13.73 -3.21
C LYS A 14 -8.88 12.86 -1.95
N VAL A 15 -10.02 12.50 -1.36
CA VAL A 15 -10.06 11.62 -0.19
C VAL A 15 -9.56 10.21 -0.53
N VAL A 16 -9.96 9.67 -1.69
CA VAL A 16 -9.49 8.36 -2.17
C VAL A 16 -7.99 8.37 -2.40
N THR A 17 -7.45 9.37 -3.10
CA THR A 17 -6.00 9.50 -3.34
C THR A 17 -5.23 9.61 -2.03
N LYS A 18 -5.67 10.45 -1.09
CA LYS A 18 -5.02 10.61 0.22
C LYS A 18 -5.01 9.29 1.00
N SER A 19 -6.15 8.59 1.03
CA SER A 19 -6.26 7.30 1.73
C SER A 19 -5.31 6.25 1.12
N SER A 20 -5.17 6.24 -0.20
CA SER A 20 -4.20 5.37 -0.90
C SER A 20 -2.76 5.67 -0.51
N GLU A 21 -2.38 6.95 -0.43
CA GLU A 21 -1.03 7.35 0.01
C GLU A 21 -0.75 6.96 1.48
N ASP A 22 -1.71 7.18 2.38
CA ASP A 22 -1.57 6.80 3.79
C ASP A 22 -1.36 5.28 3.94
N VAL A 23 -2.12 4.47 3.19
CA VAL A 23 -1.95 3.00 3.15
C VAL A 23 -0.57 2.63 2.60
N LYS A 24 -0.14 3.22 1.48
CA LYS A 24 1.20 2.96 0.91
C LYS A 24 2.32 3.34 1.89
N GLN A 25 2.17 4.44 2.63
CA GLN A 25 3.12 4.83 3.65
C GLN A 25 3.16 3.80 4.80
N SER A 26 2.00 3.31 5.25
CA SER A 26 1.90 2.26 6.27
C SER A 26 2.60 0.97 5.82
N ILE A 27 2.39 0.53 4.57
CA ILE A 27 3.06 -0.65 4.00
C ILE A 27 4.59 -0.47 3.99
N ARG A 28 5.09 0.71 3.57
CA ARG A 28 6.54 1.00 3.59
C ARG A 28 7.12 0.97 5.01
N ARG A 29 6.39 1.50 6.00
CA ARG A 29 6.78 1.42 7.42
C ARG A 29 6.81 -0.03 7.92
N ALA A 30 5.83 -0.84 7.53
CA ALA A 30 5.79 -2.27 7.88
C ALA A 30 6.97 -3.03 7.28
N ARG A 31 7.32 -2.77 6.00
CA ARG A 31 8.51 -3.33 5.35
C ARG A 31 9.78 -2.99 6.13
N GLN A 32 9.97 -1.71 6.48
CA GLN A 32 11.12 -1.27 7.25
C GLN A 32 11.23 -2.00 8.59
N LYS A 33 10.13 -2.08 9.35
CA LYS A 33 10.08 -2.81 10.63
C LYS A 33 10.45 -4.29 10.48
N ALA A 34 9.96 -4.94 9.42
CA ALA A 34 10.28 -6.35 9.15
C ALA A 34 11.77 -6.54 8.84
N LEU A 35 12.35 -5.70 7.99
CA LEU A 35 13.78 -5.76 7.66
C LEU A 35 14.68 -5.46 8.88
N ASP A 36 14.28 -4.50 9.72
CA ASP A 36 15.00 -4.19 10.96
C ASP A 36 14.94 -5.35 11.96
N ALA A 37 13.81 -6.06 12.04
CA ALA A 37 13.69 -7.26 12.86
C ALA A 37 14.61 -8.38 12.37
N VAL A 38 14.64 -8.64 11.05
CA VAL A 38 15.53 -9.65 10.43
C VAL A 38 17.01 -9.34 10.74
N LYS A 39 17.41 -8.07 10.58
CA LYS A 39 18.78 -7.61 10.90
C LYS A 39 19.14 -7.82 12.36
N LYS A 40 18.23 -7.52 13.30
CA LYS A 40 18.45 -7.72 14.74
C LYS A 40 18.63 -9.20 15.10
N THR A 41 17.92 -10.10 14.44
CA THR A 41 18.04 -11.55 14.65
C THR A 41 19.22 -12.19 13.93
N GLY A 42 19.89 -11.47 13.03
CA GLY A 42 20.90 -11.99 12.10
C GLY A 42 22.15 -12.60 12.74
N ALA A 43 22.44 -12.34 14.02
CA ALA A 43 23.55 -13.00 14.72
C ALA A 43 23.31 -14.50 14.99
N SER A 44 22.05 -14.96 14.96
CA SER A 44 21.67 -16.35 15.24
C SER A 44 20.93 -17.01 14.06
N PHE A 45 20.86 -16.34 12.91
CA PHE A 45 20.03 -16.76 11.77
C PHE A 45 20.89 -17.11 10.54
N PRO A 46 20.61 -18.24 9.84
CA PRO A 46 21.31 -18.58 8.61
C PRO A 46 21.15 -17.49 7.54
N LYS A 47 22.25 -17.11 6.86
CA LYS A 47 22.27 -16.05 5.84
C LYS A 47 21.27 -16.30 4.70
N ASP A 48 21.11 -17.54 4.27
CA ASP A 48 20.19 -17.90 3.18
C ASP A 48 18.72 -17.75 3.60
N ALA A 49 18.41 -18.09 4.85
CA ALA A 49 17.07 -17.91 5.41
C ALA A 49 16.74 -16.41 5.54
N ALA A 50 17.70 -15.58 5.95
CA ALA A 50 17.52 -14.12 6.01
C ALA A 50 17.23 -13.53 4.62
N LYS A 51 18.02 -13.88 3.60
CA LYS A 51 17.78 -13.44 2.21
C LYS A 51 16.42 -13.87 1.68
N ARG A 52 15.97 -15.08 2.02
CA ARG A 52 14.65 -15.57 1.64
C ARG A 52 13.54 -14.73 2.27
N LEU A 53 13.64 -14.42 3.56
CA LEU A 53 12.69 -13.56 4.27
C LEU A 53 12.66 -12.14 3.68
N GLU A 54 13.80 -11.56 3.37
CA GLU A 54 13.88 -10.24 2.71
C GLU A 54 13.12 -10.26 1.37
N LYS A 55 13.34 -11.28 0.55
CA LYS A 55 12.63 -11.45 -0.74
C LYS A 55 11.13 -11.60 -0.55
N GLU A 56 10.69 -12.41 0.42
CA GLU A 56 9.26 -12.59 0.72
C GLU A 56 8.60 -11.29 1.19
N VAL A 57 9.28 -10.52 2.06
CA VAL A 57 8.83 -9.21 2.52
C VAL A 57 8.71 -8.21 1.35
N ASP A 58 9.65 -8.22 0.42
CA ASP A 58 9.63 -7.36 -0.76
C ASP A 58 8.49 -7.73 -1.71
N GLU A 59 8.27 -9.01 -1.99
CA GLU A 59 7.18 -9.46 -2.86
C GLU A 59 5.80 -9.15 -2.24
N LEU A 60 5.63 -9.36 -0.94
CA LEU A 60 4.42 -8.95 -0.22
C LEU A 60 4.21 -7.44 -0.30
N THR A 61 5.27 -6.65 -0.10
CA THR A 61 5.20 -5.18 -0.19
C THR A 61 4.75 -4.74 -1.58
N LYS A 62 5.35 -5.29 -2.65
CA LYS A 62 4.95 -4.99 -4.04
C LYS A 62 3.49 -5.34 -4.29
N LYS A 63 3.05 -6.53 -3.85
CA LYS A 63 1.66 -6.99 -4.00
C LYS A 63 0.67 -6.01 -3.37
N PHE A 64 0.90 -5.59 -2.12
CA PHE A 64 -0.04 -4.72 -1.42
C PHE A 64 0.01 -3.26 -1.89
N ILE A 65 1.17 -2.77 -2.34
CA ILE A 65 1.24 -1.46 -3.02
C ILE A 65 0.38 -1.47 -4.29
N LYS A 66 0.55 -2.50 -5.14
CA LYS A 66 -0.25 -2.64 -6.37
C LYS A 66 -1.74 -2.74 -6.06
N SER A 67 -2.12 -3.53 -5.05
CA SER A 67 -3.52 -3.62 -4.61
C SER A 67 -4.09 -2.27 -4.18
N ALA A 68 -3.33 -1.46 -3.43
CA ALA A 68 -3.78 -0.13 -3.02
C ALA A 68 -3.97 0.82 -4.23
N GLU A 69 -3.06 0.77 -5.22
CA GLU A 69 -3.17 1.55 -6.45
C GLU A 69 -4.37 1.12 -7.30
N ASP A 70 -4.58 -0.19 -7.47
CA ASP A 70 -5.69 -0.73 -8.26
C ASP A 70 -7.05 -0.37 -7.61
N MET A 71 -7.14 -0.45 -6.27
CA MET A 71 -8.33 -0.03 -5.53
C MET A 71 -8.59 1.48 -5.64
N CYS A 72 -7.54 2.31 -5.56
CA CYS A 72 -7.64 3.76 -5.74
C CYS A 72 -8.23 4.10 -7.12
N LYS A 73 -7.66 3.51 -8.18
CA LYS A 73 -8.11 3.70 -9.56
C LYS A 73 -9.54 3.23 -9.78
N ALA A 74 -9.89 2.05 -9.24
CA ALA A 74 -11.24 1.52 -9.33
C ALA A 74 -12.24 2.48 -8.68
N LYS A 75 -11.92 3.01 -7.50
CA LYS A 75 -12.81 3.91 -6.76
C LYS A 75 -12.93 5.29 -7.41
N GLU A 76 -11.84 5.84 -7.94
CA GLU A 76 -11.88 7.08 -8.73
C GLU A 76 -12.75 6.92 -9.98
N LYS A 77 -12.67 5.78 -10.67
CA LYS A 77 -13.51 5.48 -11.84
C LYS A 77 -14.99 5.36 -11.47
N GLU A 78 -15.32 4.71 -10.35
CA GLU A 78 -16.69 4.64 -9.84
C GLU A 78 -17.25 6.03 -9.52
N ILE A 79 -16.46 6.89 -8.87
CA ILE A 79 -16.85 8.27 -8.53
C ILE A 79 -17.11 9.08 -9.81
N ALA A 80 -16.27 8.94 -10.82
CA ALA A 80 -16.41 9.69 -12.08
C ALA A 80 -17.57 9.18 -12.97
N ALA A 81 -18.07 7.97 -12.73
CA ALA A 81 -19.17 7.38 -13.50
C ALA A 81 -20.56 7.68 -12.93
N GLY A 82 -20.66 8.20 -11.70
CA GLY A 82 -21.91 8.56 -11.01
C GLY A 82 -22.26 10.04 -11.10
#